data_AF-A0A510V5H7-F1
#
_entry.id   AF-A0A510V5H7-F1
#
_cell.length_a   1.000
_cell.length_b   1.000
_cell.length_c   1.000
_cell.angle_alpha   90.00
_cell.angle_beta   90.00
_cell.angle_gamma   90.00
#
_symmetry.space_group_name_H-M   'P 1'
#
loop_
_entity.id
_entity.type
_entity.pdbx_description
1 polymer ?
#
loop_
_entity_poly.entity_id
_entity_poly.type
_entity_poly.pdbx_seq_one_letter_code
_entity_poly.pdbx_strand_id
1 'polypeptide(L)'
;MGELAEATGLTVRTLHYYEQIGLLTPSGRSPAGHRLYDAEDEARLYRVGLLRRLGMNLAEVRRALDDPAWDLASAMRAHLAALDARLEATARLRSTVAGALQAGGTDLVAVLEGMTSLEPPAQQRIMLLVYADVGAAHAWLVERFGLLPGELVRDGEGRAVHGEVHAGDGVIWLHPEQDAYRLASPRSVGATTASVAVLVDDVDAHHERSVAAGVEVRQQPVDQDYGYRVYSAYDVEGHLWSFMRSLD
;
A
#
# COMPACT_ATOMS: atom_id res chain seq x y z
N MET A 1 10.18 23.54 -19.93
CA MET A 1 9.18 23.09 -18.92
C MET A 1 7.78 23.63 -19.20
N GLY A 2 7.59 24.91 -19.56
CA GLY A 2 6.28 25.43 -20.00
C GLY A 2 5.74 24.74 -21.26
N GLU A 3 6.56 24.60 -22.30
CA GLU A 3 6.20 23.87 -23.53
C GLU A 3 5.86 22.39 -23.26
N LEU A 4 6.61 21.72 -22.37
CA LEU A 4 6.34 20.32 -21.98
C LEU A 4 5.02 20.18 -21.20
N ALA A 5 4.69 21.15 -20.35
CA ALA A 5 3.41 21.21 -19.64
C ALA A 5 2.24 21.35 -20.61
N GLU A 6 2.39 22.18 -21.64
CA GLU A 6 1.39 22.37 -22.69
C GLU A 6 1.23 21.10 -23.55
N ALA A 7 2.33 20.47 -23.96
CA ALA A 7 2.31 19.25 -24.78
C ALA A 7 1.67 18.05 -24.05
N THR A 8 1.96 17.88 -22.75
CA THR A 8 1.48 16.73 -21.96
C THR A 8 0.17 16.98 -21.22
N GLY A 9 -0.33 18.22 -21.22
CA GLY A 9 -1.51 18.64 -20.46
C GLY A 9 -1.32 18.61 -18.93
N LEU A 10 -0.08 18.49 -18.45
CA LEU A 10 0.27 18.48 -17.03
C LEU A 10 0.62 19.88 -16.54
N THR A 11 0.35 20.18 -15.26
CA THR A 11 0.78 21.47 -14.70
C THR A 11 2.29 21.50 -14.48
N VAL A 12 2.90 22.69 -14.59
CA VAL A 12 4.32 22.91 -14.24
C VAL A 12 4.66 22.42 -12.82
N ARG A 13 3.71 22.57 -11.88
CA ARG A 13 3.84 22.05 -10.50
C ARG A 13 3.94 20.52 -10.46
N THR A 14 3.16 19.83 -11.29
CA THR A 14 3.21 18.36 -11.41
C THR A 14 4.55 17.91 -11.98
N LEU A 15 5.08 18.61 -12.99
CA LEU A 15 6.39 18.31 -13.56
C LEU A 15 7.52 18.48 -12.54
N HIS A 16 7.51 19.54 -11.74
CA HIS A 16 8.46 19.72 -10.64
C HIS A 16 8.35 18.61 -9.58
N TYR A 17 7.13 18.20 -9.25
CA TYR A 17 6.92 17.11 -8.30
C TYR A 17 7.45 15.78 -8.86
N TYR A 18 7.23 15.49 -10.15
CA TYR A 18 7.76 14.30 -10.80
C TYR A 18 9.28 14.29 -10.86
N GLU A 19 9.93 15.43 -11.05
CA GLU A 19 11.38 15.55 -10.88
C GLU A 19 11.83 15.26 -9.44
N GLN A 20 11.15 15.83 -8.44
CA GLN A 20 11.51 15.66 -7.04
C GLN A 20 11.48 14.19 -6.61
N ILE A 21 10.54 13.40 -7.14
CA ILE A 21 10.40 11.98 -6.84
C ILE A 21 11.16 11.07 -7.83
N GLY A 22 11.97 11.65 -8.72
CA GLY A 22 12.78 10.91 -9.71
C GLY A 22 11.97 10.23 -10.82
N LEU A 23 10.71 10.62 -11.02
CA LEU A 23 9.84 10.05 -12.05
C LEU A 23 10.08 10.67 -13.44
N LEU A 24 10.61 11.89 -13.50
CA LEU A 24 11.05 12.59 -14.70
C LEU A 24 12.43 13.19 -14.44
N THR A 25 13.37 13.05 -15.37
CA THR A 25 14.70 13.67 -15.26
C THR A 25 14.93 14.49 -16.53
N PRO A 26 15.31 15.78 -16.46
CA PRO A 26 15.52 16.56 -17.66
C PRO A 26 16.62 15.95 -18.53
N SER A 27 16.35 15.68 -19.82
CA SER A 27 17.34 15.18 -20.77
C SER A 27 18.57 16.08 -20.94
N GLY A 28 18.45 17.37 -20.58
CA GLY A 28 19.61 18.24 -20.55
C GLY A 28 19.39 19.58 -19.88
N ARG A 29 20.42 20.42 -19.97
CA ARG A 29 20.38 21.82 -19.55
C ARG A 29 20.92 22.71 -20.66
N SER A 30 20.30 23.86 -20.86
CA SER A 30 20.79 24.87 -21.79
C SER A 30 22.07 25.52 -21.26
N PRO A 31 22.85 26.21 -22.11
CA PRO A 31 24.02 26.98 -21.68
C PRO A 31 23.70 28.05 -20.62
N ALA A 32 22.44 28.50 -20.55
CA ALA A 32 21.94 29.43 -19.54
C ALA A 32 21.41 28.75 -18.26
N GLY A 33 21.53 27.42 -18.14
CA GLY A 33 21.13 26.65 -16.96
C GLY A 33 19.66 26.19 -16.93
N HIS A 34 18.86 26.49 -17.96
CA HIS A 34 17.46 26.09 -18.03
C HIS A 34 17.31 24.59 -18.34
N ARG A 35 16.31 23.94 -17.74
CA ARG A 35 16.00 22.52 -17.99
C ARG A 35 15.45 22.32 -19.40
N LEU A 36 16.02 21.36 -20.13
CA LEU A 36 15.59 20.95 -21.47
C LEU A 36 14.98 19.55 -21.39
N TYR A 37 13.93 19.34 -22.19
CA TYR A 37 13.27 18.05 -22.33
C TYR A 37 13.12 17.73 -23.80
N ASP A 38 13.26 16.46 -24.14
CA ASP A 38 13.14 15.96 -25.51
C ASP A 38 11.89 15.09 -25.70
N ALA A 39 11.80 14.44 -26.86
CA ALA A 39 10.67 13.57 -27.20
C ALA A 39 10.58 12.31 -26.32
N GLU A 40 11.69 11.87 -25.72
CA GLU A 40 11.73 10.71 -24.84
C GLU A 40 11.14 11.05 -23.47
N ASP A 41 11.42 12.25 -22.95
CA ASP A 41 10.77 12.80 -21.76
C ASP A 41 9.26 12.90 -21.92
N GLU A 42 8.81 13.38 -23.09
CA GLU A 42 7.39 13.47 -23.41
C GLU A 42 6.73 12.08 -23.47
N ALA A 43 7.37 11.13 -24.16
CA ALA A 43 6.92 9.74 -24.24
C ALA A 43 6.83 9.08 -22.85
N ARG A 44 7.80 9.36 -21.97
CA ARG A 44 7.80 8.89 -20.59
C ARG A 44 6.61 9.45 -19.82
N LEU A 45 6.30 10.74 -19.96
CA LEU A 45 5.13 11.35 -19.30
C LEU A 45 3.80 10.81 -19.80
N TYR A 46 3.67 10.48 -21.09
CA TYR A 46 2.49 9.77 -21.59
C TYR A 46 2.32 8.38 -20.95
N ARG A 47 3.43 7.64 -20.77
CA ARG A 47 3.39 6.33 -20.08
C ARG A 47 3.02 6.50 -18.60
N VAL A 48 3.55 7.53 -17.92
CA VAL A 48 3.14 7.87 -16.55
C VAL A 48 1.62 8.10 -16.48
N GLY A 49 1.07 8.90 -17.41
CA GLY A 49 -0.36 9.17 -17.47
C GLY A 49 -1.20 7.92 -17.74
N LEU A 50 -0.74 7.05 -18.64
CA LEU A 50 -1.40 5.77 -18.94
C LEU A 50 -1.43 4.85 -17.71
N LEU A 51 -0.28 4.66 -17.05
CA LEU A 51 -0.17 3.76 -15.90
C LEU A 51 -0.94 4.27 -14.68
N ARG A 52 -0.97 5.59 -14.47
CA ARG A 52 -1.84 6.21 -13.46
C ARG A 52 -3.33 5.95 -13.73
N ARG A 53 -3.76 5.96 -15.00
CA ARG A 53 -5.15 5.62 -15.37
C ARG A 53 -5.46 4.13 -15.20
N LEU A 54 -4.45 3.26 -15.27
CA LEU A 54 -4.57 1.83 -14.96
C LEU A 54 -4.53 1.53 -13.45
N GLY A 55 -4.58 2.57 -12.60
CA GLY A 55 -4.71 2.43 -11.15
C GLY A 55 -3.38 2.34 -10.38
N MET A 56 -2.24 2.36 -11.07
CA MET A 56 -0.93 2.32 -10.41
C MET A 56 -0.66 3.62 -9.65
N ASN A 57 0.02 3.53 -8.51
CA ASN A 57 0.54 4.69 -7.80
C ASN A 57 1.88 5.16 -8.40
N LEU A 58 2.32 6.38 -8.08
CA LEU A 58 3.51 6.97 -8.73
C LEU A 58 4.82 6.21 -8.46
N ALA A 59 4.91 5.46 -7.35
CA ALA A 59 6.09 4.63 -7.06
C ALA A 59 6.11 3.38 -7.94
N GLU A 60 4.95 2.74 -8.14
CA GLU A 60 4.79 1.62 -9.09
C GLU A 60 5.05 2.05 -10.52
N VAL A 61 4.55 3.23 -10.91
CA VAL A 61 4.82 3.81 -12.22
C VAL A 61 6.31 4.04 -12.42
N ARG A 62 7.02 4.57 -11.41
CA ARG A 62 8.47 4.76 -11.50
C ARG A 62 9.20 3.43 -11.68
N ARG A 63 8.92 2.44 -10.83
CA ARG A 63 9.52 1.09 -10.92
C ARG A 63 9.27 0.45 -12.29
N ALA A 64 8.05 0.57 -12.80
CA ALA A 64 7.67 0.09 -14.12
C ALA A 64 8.45 0.75 -15.28
N LEU A 65 8.68 2.06 -15.20
CA LEU A 65 9.36 2.79 -16.27
C LEU A 65 10.89 2.71 -16.20
N ASP A 66 11.44 2.28 -15.05
CA ASP A 66 12.88 2.15 -14.82
C ASP A 66 13.37 0.71 -14.98
N ASP A 67 12.47 -0.27 -15.03
CA ASP A 67 12.78 -1.67 -15.28
C ASP A 67 12.83 -1.97 -16.80
N PRO A 68 13.99 -2.34 -17.36
CA PRO A 68 14.14 -2.66 -18.78
C PRO A 68 13.37 -3.92 -19.22
N ALA A 69 13.03 -4.80 -18.27
CA ALA A 69 12.26 -6.02 -18.51
C ALA A 69 10.74 -5.79 -18.35
N TRP A 70 10.33 -4.60 -17.90
CA TRP A 70 8.93 -4.28 -17.72
C TRP A 70 8.21 -4.16 -19.05
N ASP A 71 7.09 -4.88 -19.17
CA ASP A 71 6.24 -4.91 -20.35
C ASP A 71 4.89 -4.26 -20.03
N LEU A 72 4.57 -3.16 -20.73
CA LEU A 72 3.26 -2.50 -20.66
C LEU A 72 2.12 -3.47 -20.90
N ALA A 73 2.29 -4.47 -21.77
CA ALA A 73 1.26 -5.46 -22.01
C ALA A 73 1.02 -6.34 -20.77
N SER A 74 2.01 -6.59 -19.92
CA SER A 74 1.83 -7.30 -18.65
C SER A 74 1.05 -6.48 -17.63
N ALA A 75 1.33 -5.18 -17.52
CA ALA A 75 0.53 -4.28 -16.68
C ALA A 75 -0.92 -4.14 -17.18
N MET A 76 -1.11 -4.04 -18.50
CA MET A 76 -2.45 -4.03 -19.11
C MET A 76 -3.19 -5.35 -18.92
N ARG A 77 -2.52 -6.51 -19.01
CA ARG A 77 -3.12 -7.83 -18.72
C ARG A 77 -3.56 -7.94 -17.26
N ALA A 78 -2.75 -7.47 -16.31
CA ALA A 78 -3.11 -7.46 -14.90
C ALA A 78 -4.32 -6.54 -14.63
N HIS A 79 -4.35 -5.35 -15.24
CA HIS A 79 -5.49 -4.45 -15.14
C HIS A 79 -6.75 -5.01 -15.79
N LEU A 80 -6.62 -5.66 -16.95
CA LEU A 80 -7.71 -6.35 -17.63
C LEU A 80 -8.28 -7.47 -16.76
N ALA A 81 -7.43 -8.31 -16.17
CA ALA A 81 -7.87 -9.36 -15.25
C ALA A 81 -8.61 -8.81 -14.02
N ALA A 82 -8.17 -7.68 -13.47
CA ALA A 82 -8.85 -7.01 -12.36
C ALA A 82 -10.22 -6.43 -12.78
N LEU A 83 -10.31 -5.85 -13.97
CA LEU A 83 -11.58 -5.36 -14.54
C LEU A 83 -12.55 -6.52 -14.83
N ASP A 84 -12.05 -7.63 -15.37
CA ASP A 84 -12.84 -8.83 -15.63
C ASP A 84 -13.40 -9.40 -14.32
N ALA A 85 -12.58 -9.53 -13.28
CA ALA A 85 -13.04 -9.96 -11.96
C ALA A 85 -14.13 -9.05 -11.39
N ARG A 86 -13.99 -7.72 -11.56
CA ARG A 86 -14.98 -6.74 -11.11
C ARG A 86 -16.28 -6.80 -11.92
N LEU A 87 -16.18 -7.00 -13.24
CA LEU A 87 -17.32 -7.19 -14.13
C LEU A 87 -18.12 -8.43 -13.73
N GLU A 88 -17.44 -9.54 -13.50
CA GLU A 88 -18.07 -10.76 -13.05
C GLU A 88 -18.77 -10.60 -11.70
N ALA A 89 -18.12 -9.97 -10.72
CA ALA A 89 -18.72 -9.71 -9.41
C ALA A 89 -19.98 -8.84 -9.53
N THR A 90 -19.92 -7.79 -10.36
CA THR A 90 -21.05 -6.91 -10.62
C THR A 90 -22.19 -7.63 -11.34
N ALA A 91 -21.88 -8.50 -12.31
CA ALA A 91 -22.86 -9.30 -13.04
C ALA A 91 -23.57 -10.30 -12.12
N ARG A 92 -22.82 -10.93 -11.19
CA ARG A 92 -23.37 -11.82 -10.15
C ARG A 92 -24.32 -11.05 -9.22
N LEU A 93 -23.90 -9.91 -8.68
CA LEU A 93 -24.74 -9.06 -7.83
C LEU A 93 -26.04 -8.67 -8.54
N ARG A 94 -25.94 -8.22 -9.80
CA ARG A 94 -27.10 -7.90 -10.63
C ARG A 94 -28.05 -9.09 -10.74
N SER A 95 -27.54 -10.30 -10.97
CA SER A 95 -28.37 -11.50 -11.08
C SER A 95 -29.07 -11.83 -9.77
N THR A 96 -28.40 -11.67 -8.63
CA THR A 96 -29.00 -11.90 -7.30
C THR A 96 -30.12 -10.91 -7.01
N VAL A 97 -29.89 -9.62 -7.26
CA VAL A 97 -30.90 -8.57 -7.11
C VAL A 97 -32.08 -8.81 -8.06
N ALA A 98 -31.81 -9.18 -9.31
CA ALA A 98 -32.87 -9.51 -10.27
C ALA A 98 -33.69 -10.73 -9.83
N GLY A 99 -33.05 -11.78 -9.32
CA GLY A 99 -33.70 -12.97 -8.79
C GLY A 99 -34.60 -12.65 -7.59
N ALA A 100 -34.10 -11.85 -6.65
CA ALA A 100 -34.86 -11.38 -5.49
C ALA A 100 -36.12 -10.59 -5.87
N LEU A 101 -36.00 -9.68 -6.84
CA LEU A 101 -37.13 -8.89 -7.34
C LEU A 101 -38.19 -9.77 -8.03
N GLN A 102 -37.78 -10.83 -8.72
CA GLN A 102 -38.70 -11.77 -9.40
C GLN A 102 -39.40 -12.72 -8.42
N ALA A 103 -38.78 -13.04 -7.29
CA ALA A 103 -39.36 -13.89 -6.25
C ALA A 103 -40.46 -13.20 -5.42
N GLY A 104 -40.78 -11.93 -5.70
CA GLY A 104 -41.91 -11.21 -5.10
C GLY A 104 -41.73 -10.82 -3.62
N GLY A 105 -40.55 -11.04 -3.05
CA GLY A 105 -40.25 -10.72 -1.65
C GLY A 105 -39.36 -9.50 -1.53
N THR A 106 -39.86 -8.43 -0.91
CA THR A 106 -39.04 -7.42 -0.20
C THR A 106 -38.44 -8.00 1.10
N ASP A 107 -38.16 -9.30 1.12
CA ASP A 107 -37.52 -9.97 2.23
C ASP A 107 -36.02 -9.75 2.14
N LEU A 108 -35.60 -8.63 2.71
CA LEU A 108 -34.22 -8.17 2.77
C LEU A 108 -33.26 -9.25 3.31
N VAL A 109 -33.76 -10.16 4.16
CA VAL A 109 -32.95 -11.23 4.77
C VAL A 109 -32.62 -12.31 3.75
N ALA A 110 -33.60 -12.78 2.97
CA ALA A 110 -33.36 -13.76 1.91
C ALA A 110 -32.44 -13.22 0.79
N VAL A 111 -32.52 -11.91 0.51
CA VAL A 111 -31.61 -11.25 -0.45
C VAL A 111 -30.18 -11.17 0.10
N LEU A 112 -30.02 -10.80 1.37
CA LEU A 112 -28.72 -10.75 2.02
C LEU A 112 -28.07 -12.15 2.13
N GLU A 113 -28.84 -13.19 2.45
CA GLU A 113 -28.37 -14.58 2.53
C GLU A 113 -27.98 -15.17 1.16
N GLY A 114 -28.71 -14.81 0.10
CA GLY A 114 -28.36 -15.18 -1.28
C GLY A 114 -27.11 -14.45 -1.80
N MET A 115 -26.83 -13.23 -1.31
CA MET A 115 -25.63 -12.47 -1.65
C MET A 115 -24.38 -12.98 -0.92
N THR A 116 -24.50 -13.43 0.32
CA THR A 116 -23.37 -13.98 1.12
C THR A 116 -22.99 -15.42 0.75
N SER A 117 -23.89 -16.19 0.12
CA SER A 117 -23.68 -17.62 -0.14
C SER A 117 -22.94 -17.95 -1.45
N LEU A 118 -22.51 -16.95 -2.24
CA LEU A 118 -21.93 -17.15 -3.58
C LEU A 118 -20.58 -16.45 -3.84
N GLU A 119 -19.97 -15.84 -2.83
CA GLU A 119 -18.61 -15.30 -2.90
C GLU A 119 -17.60 -16.30 -2.29
N PRO A 120 -16.30 -16.30 -2.65
CA PRO A 120 -15.33 -16.78 -1.68
C PRO A 120 -15.59 -15.95 -0.42
N PRO A 121 -15.90 -16.55 0.74
CA PRO A 121 -16.50 -15.84 1.87
C PRO A 121 -15.61 -14.72 2.45
N ALA A 122 -14.34 -14.65 2.03
CA ALA A 122 -13.41 -13.59 2.36
C ALA A 122 -12.91 -12.90 1.09
N GLN A 123 -13.24 -11.61 0.94
CA GLN A 123 -12.80 -10.78 -0.18
C GLN A 123 -11.38 -10.20 0.04
N GLN A 124 -11.03 -9.89 1.30
CA GLN A 124 -9.73 -9.31 1.67
C GLN A 124 -9.44 -9.60 3.15
N ARG A 125 -8.17 -9.85 3.49
CA ARG A 125 -7.72 -9.94 4.88
C ARG A 125 -7.25 -8.56 5.35
N ILE A 126 -7.89 -8.04 6.40
CA ILE A 126 -7.39 -6.88 7.14
C ILE A 126 -6.73 -7.39 8.42
N MET A 127 -5.49 -6.95 8.66
CA MET A 127 -4.79 -7.26 9.90
C MET A 127 -5.15 -6.21 10.95
N LEU A 128 -5.41 -6.65 12.18
CA LEU A 128 -5.63 -5.77 13.33
C LEU A 128 -4.50 -5.98 14.33
N LEU A 129 -3.83 -4.91 14.72
CA LEU A 129 -2.82 -4.86 15.76
C LEU A 129 -3.35 -4.04 16.94
N VAL A 130 -3.02 -4.48 18.16
CA VAL A 130 -3.54 -3.89 19.39
C VAL A 130 -2.41 -3.17 20.12
N TYR A 131 -2.63 -1.90 20.42
CA TYR A 131 -1.67 -1.05 21.11
C TYR A 131 -2.30 -0.41 22.35
N ALA A 132 -1.51 -0.27 23.42
CA ALA A 132 -1.89 0.51 24.59
C ALA A 132 -1.94 2.03 24.26
N ASP A 133 -1.11 2.50 23.32
CA ASP A 133 -1.20 3.85 22.76
C ASP A 133 -1.21 3.81 21.21
N VAL A 134 -2.42 3.81 20.64
CA VAL A 134 -2.64 3.79 19.18
C VAL A 134 -2.01 4.99 18.47
N GLY A 135 -2.06 6.18 19.09
CA GLY A 135 -1.55 7.40 18.47
C GLY A 135 -0.02 7.39 18.38
N ALA A 136 0.63 6.98 19.46
CA ALA A 136 2.08 6.81 19.48
C ALA A 136 2.53 5.68 18.55
N ALA A 137 1.83 4.54 18.54
CA ALA A 137 2.11 3.43 17.65
C ALA A 137 1.99 3.82 16.17
N HIS A 138 0.90 4.50 15.78
CA HIS A 138 0.72 4.99 14.42
C HIS A 138 1.89 5.87 13.97
N ALA A 139 2.24 6.90 14.76
CA ALA A 139 3.34 7.80 14.44
C ALA A 139 4.67 7.06 14.35
N TRP A 140 4.94 6.15 15.30
CA TRP A 140 6.17 5.38 15.35
C TRP A 140 6.31 4.44 14.14
N LEU A 141 5.26 3.71 13.77
CA LEU A 141 5.28 2.80 12.62
C LEU A 141 5.53 3.53 11.29
N VAL A 142 4.93 4.71 11.12
CA VAL A 142 5.15 5.56 9.96
C VAL A 142 6.59 6.10 9.94
N GLU A 143 7.08 6.62 11.06
CA GLU A 143 8.40 7.25 11.14
C GLU A 143 9.55 6.24 11.05
N ARG A 144 9.43 5.11 11.76
CA ARG A 144 10.55 4.17 12.00
C ARG A 144 10.57 3.00 11.03
N PHE A 145 9.41 2.55 10.57
CA PHE A 145 9.28 1.52 9.53
C PHE A 145 8.91 2.08 8.16
N GLY A 146 8.66 3.38 8.03
CA GLY A 146 8.34 3.98 6.73
C GLY A 146 7.02 3.48 6.15
N LEU A 147 6.10 2.98 6.98
CA LEU A 147 4.75 2.63 6.54
C LEU A 147 4.01 3.91 6.11
N LEU A 148 3.08 3.78 5.16
CA LEU A 148 2.30 4.93 4.73
C LEU A 148 1.18 5.20 5.76
N PRO A 149 0.96 6.47 6.16
CA PRO A 149 -0.09 6.80 7.11
C PRO A 149 -1.48 6.62 6.48
N GLY A 150 -2.42 6.13 7.28
CA GLY A 150 -3.86 6.09 6.97
C GLY A 150 -4.66 7.02 7.89
N GLU A 151 -5.96 6.74 8.04
CA GLU A 151 -6.82 7.52 8.95
C GLU A 151 -6.41 7.32 10.42
N LEU A 152 -6.51 8.37 11.25
CA LEU A 152 -6.35 8.29 12.69
C LEU A 152 -7.54 8.97 13.37
N VAL A 153 -8.45 8.15 13.89
CA VAL A 153 -9.70 8.60 14.52
C VAL A 153 -9.49 8.83 16.01
N ARG A 154 -9.99 9.96 16.49
CA ARG A 154 -9.92 10.34 17.91
C ARG A 154 -11.32 10.54 18.50
N ASP A 155 -11.47 10.24 19.78
CA ASP A 155 -12.69 10.55 20.55
C ASP A 155 -12.78 12.05 20.90
N GLY A 156 -13.87 12.44 21.57
CA GLY A 156 -14.09 13.83 22.02
C GLY A 156 -13.09 14.33 23.06
N GLU A 157 -12.28 13.45 23.65
CA GLU A 157 -11.21 13.76 24.60
C GLU A 157 -9.83 13.80 23.91
N GLY A 158 -9.78 13.57 22.60
CA GLY A 158 -8.57 13.60 21.78
C GLY A 158 -7.76 12.30 21.81
N ARG A 159 -8.23 11.24 22.45
CA ARG A 159 -7.54 9.94 22.48
C ARG A 159 -7.75 9.22 21.16
N ALA A 160 -6.69 8.59 20.64
CA ALA A 160 -6.79 7.77 19.44
C ALA A 160 -7.57 6.49 19.76
N VAL A 161 -8.69 6.28 19.05
CA VAL A 161 -9.59 5.12 19.24
C VAL A 161 -9.55 4.14 18.06
N HIS A 162 -8.96 4.57 16.95
CA HIS A 162 -8.68 3.74 15.78
C HIS A 162 -7.58 4.42 14.96
N GLY A 163 -6.72 3.63 14.33
CA GLY A 163 -5.74 4.13 13.37
C GLY A 163 -5.51 3.15 12.24
N GLU A 164 -4.99 3.64 11.12
CA GLU A 164 -4.64 2.83 9.96
C GLU A 164 -3.21 3.13 9.51
N VAL A 165 -2.48 2.09 9.13
CA VAL A 165 -1.23 2.22 8.38
C VAL A 165 -1.27 1.28 7.19
N HIS A 166 -0.61 1.66 6.09
CA HIS A 166 -0.54 0.84 4.89
C HIS A 166 0.85 0.23 4.74
N ALA A 167 0.86 -1.07 4.44
CA ALA A 167 2.05 -1.85 4.11
C ALA A 167 1.84 -2.49 2.73
N GLY A 168 2.43 -1.88 1.69
CA GLY A 168 2.21 -2.30 0.31
C GLY A 168 0.77 -2.00 -0.15
N ASP A 169 0.05 -3.03 -0.58
CA ASP A 169 -1.33 -2.99 -1.06
C ASP A 169 -2.39 -3.25 0.04
N GLY A 170 -1.95 -3.56 1.27
CA GLY A 170 -2.82 -3.85 2.40
C GLY A 170 -2.91 -2.73 3.44
N VAL A 171 -4.05 -2.66 4.13
CA VAL A 171 -4.25 -1.83 5.33
C VAL A 171 -4.10 -2.67 6.60
N ILE A 172 -3.44 -2.11 7.60
CA ILE A 172 -3.34 -2.64 8.95
C ILE A 172 -4.09 -1.68 9.87
N TRP A 173 -5.08 -2.22 10.58
CA TRP A 173 -5.84 -1.49 11.59
C TRP A 173 -5.12 -1.54 12.93
N LEU A 174 -5.13 -0.41 13.62
CA LEU A 174 -4.56 -0.19 14.94
C LEU A 174 -5.72 0.07 15.90
N HIS A 175 -5.84 -0.75 16.94
CA HIS A 175 -6.91 -0.66 17.92
C HIS A 175 -6.36 -0.53 19.34
N PRO A 176 -7.09 0.19 20.22
CA PRO A 176 -6.74 0.22 21.63
C PRO A 176 -7.05 -1.14 22.27
N GLU A 177 -6.45 -1.37 23.43
CA GLU A 177 -6.80 -2.49 24.29
C GLU A 177 -8.28 -2.44 24.71
N GLN A 178 -8.93 -3.60 24.72
CA GLN A 178 -10.34 -3.74 25.09
C GLN A 178 -10.59 -5.10 25.75
N ASP A 179 -10.80 -5.10 27.06
CA ASP A 179 -11.04 -6.32 27.85
C ASP A 179 -12.27 -7.11 27.38
N ALA A 180 -13.34 -6.41 26.98
CA ALA A 180 -14.59 -7.02 26.51
C ALA A 180 -14.37 -7.98 25.32
N TYR A 181 -13.33 -7.71 24.52
CA TYR A 181 -12.94 -8.51 23.36
C TYR A 181 -11.60 -9.23 23.56
N ARG A 182 -11.02 -9.14 24.77
CA ARG A 182 -9.69 -9.68 25.12
C ARG A 182 -8.59 -9.18 24.18
N LEU A 183 -8.69 -7.92 23.77
CA LEU A 183 -7.67 -7.25 22.98
C LEU A 183 -6.63 -6.67 23.93
N ALA A 184 -5.40 -7.17 23.87
CA ALA A 184 -4.29 -6.70 24.67
C ALA A 184 -3.04 -6.48 23.81
N SER A 185 -2.29 -5.44 24.13
CA SER A 185 -1.04 -5.11 23.45
C SER A 185 0.12 -5.96 23.96
N PRO A 186 1.21 -6.12 23.19
CA PRO A 186 2.41 -6.79 23.66
C PRO A 186 3.00 -6.14 24.93
N ARG A 187 2.87 -4.82 25.07
CA ARG A 187 3.33 -4.08 26.27
C ARG A 187 2.62 -4.57 27.53
N SER A 188 1.29 -4.73 27.48
CA SER A 188 0.50 -5.11 28.65
C SER A 188 0.62 -6.59 28.98
N VAL A 189 0.81 -7.46 27.98
CA VAL A 189 0.96 -8.91 28.22
C VAL A 189 2.41 -9.35 28.46
N GLY A 190 3.40 -8.53 28.11
CA GLY A 190 4.83 -8.86 28.22
C GLY A 190 5.32 -9.92 27.22
N ALA A 191 4.60 -10.10 26.11
CA ALA A 191 4.90 -11.07 25.07
C ALA A 191 4.39 -10.59 23.70
N THR A 192 5.04 -11.01 22.62
CA THR A 192 4.58 -10.72 21.26
C THR A 192 3.18 -11.29 21.01
N THR A 193 2.21 -10.43 20.71
CA THR A 193 0.82 -10.86 20.42
C THR A 193 0.53 -11.02 18.94
N ALA A 194 1.38 -10.49 18.06
CA ALA A 194 1.30 -10.70 16.61
C ALA A 194 2.69 -10.62 15.97
N SER A 195 2.86 -11.34 14.86
CA SER A 195 4.02 -11.21 13.98
C SER A 195 3.56 -10.80 12.58
N VAL A 196 4.20 -9.78 12.02
CA VAL A 196 3.88 -9.23 10.70
C VAL A 196 5.07 -9.43 9.78
N ALA A 197 4.81 -9.83 8.54
CA ALA A 197 5.84 -10.00 7.53
C ALA A 197 5.53 -9.10 6.33
N VAL A 198 6.49 -8.24 5.96
CA VAL A 198 6.33 -7.21 4.93
C VAL A 198 7.40 -7.39 3.87
N LEU A 199 7.00 -7.38 2.60
CA LEU A 199 7.94 -7.36 1.49
C LEU A 199 8.48 -5.94 1.28
N VAL A 200 9.80 -5.83 1.13
CA VAL A 200 10.49 -4.55 0.88
C VAL A 200 11.40 -4.65 -0.33
N ASP A 201 11.63 -3.53 -0.99
CA ASP A 201 12.50 -3.48 -2.17
C ASP A 201 13.97 -3.74 -1.82
N ASP A 202 14.41 -3.36 -0.62
CA ASP A 202 15.79 -3.53 -0.16
C ASP A 202 15.81 -3.75 1.36
N VAL A 203 16.17 -4.97 1.77
CA VAL A 203 16.16 -5.42 3.16
C VAL A 203 17.28 -4.75 3.95
N ASP A 204 18.47 -4.61 3.38
CA ASP A 204 19.62 -4.02 4.04
C ASP A 204 19.44 -2.51 4.22
N ALA A 205 19.00 -1.81 3.17
CA ALA A 205 18.74 -0.37 3.26
C ALA A 205 17.58 -0.06 4.22
N HIS A 206 16.54 -0.90 4.28
CA HIS A 206 15.46 -0.75 5.24
C HIS A 206 15.94 -1.00 6.68
N HIS A 207 16.75 -2.03 6.89
CA HIS A 207 17.39 -2.31 8.17
C HIS A 207 18.28 -1.16 8.66
N GLU A 208 19.14 -0.61 7.81
CA GLU A 208 20.02 0.51 8.16
C GLU A 208 19.23 1.74 8.63
N ARG A 209 18.12 2.06 7.94
CA ARG A 209 17.21 3.14 8.35
C ARG A 209 16.57 2.85 9.71
N SER A 210 16.10 1.62 9.93
CA SER A 210 15.53 1.22 11.22
C SER A 210 16.55 1.34 12.36
N VAL A 211 17.79 0.88 12.16
CA VAL A 211 18.87 1.01 13.15
C VAL A 211 19.20 2.47 13.42
N ALA A 212 19.34 3.30 12.38
CA ALA A 212 19.57 4.73 12.53
C ALA A 212 18.42 5.44 13.27
N ALA A 213 17.21 4.91 13.15
CA ALA A 213 16.02 5.35 13.86
C ALA A 213 15.86 4.67 15.23
N GLY A 214 16.85 3.96 15.76
CA GLY A 214 16.83 3.40 17.11
C GLY A 214 15.81 2.26 17.32
N VAL A 215 15.40 1.59 16.25
CA VAL A 215 14.54 0.41 16.32
C VAL A 215 15.28 -0.75 17.00
N GLU A 216 14.60 -1.49 17.87
CA GLU A 216 15.14 -2.72 18.46
C GLU A 216 15.16 -3.86 17.42
N VAL A 217 16.35 -4.16 16.89
CA VAL A 217 16.53 -5.25 15.92
C VAL A 217 16.66 -6.59 16.64
N ARG A 218 15.77 -7.53 16.31
CA ARG A 218 15.75 -8.90 16.84
C ARG A 218 16.66 -9.85 16.05
N GLN A 219 16.74 -9.66 14.74
CA GLN A 219 17.56 -10.45 13.82
C GLN A 219 18.12 -9.54 12.73
N GLN A 220 19.44 -9.60 12.54
CA GLN A 220 20.16 -8.90 11.48
C GLN A 220 19.82 -9.48 10.09
N PRO A 221 19.97 -8.70 9.00
CA PRO A 221 19.74 -9.18 7.64
C PRO A 221 20.51 -10.47 7.31
N VAL A 222 19.78 -11.52 6.96
CA VAL A 222 20.33 -12.84 6.63
C VAL A 222 19.59 -13.47 5.46
N ASP A 223 20.33 -14.18 4.60
CA ASP A 223 19.76 -14.98 3.52
C ASP A 223 19.26 -16.30 4.10
N GLN A 224 18.03 -16.65 3.74
CA GLN A 224 17.33 -17.83 4.24
C GLN A 224 17.37 -18.94 3.20
N ASP A 225 17.42 -20.18 3.66
CA ASP A 225 17.47 -21.38 2.81
C ASP A 225 16.24 -21.52 1.87
N TYR A 226 15.15 -20.82 2.17
CA TYR A 226 13.93 -20.77 1.36
C TYR A 226 13.89 -19.59 0.36
N GLY A 227 15.02 -18.94 0.09
CA GLY A 227 15.18 -18.00 -1.03
C GLY A 227 14.86 -16.54 -0.72
N TYR A 228 14.88 -16.12 0.56
CA TYR A 228 14.60 -14.74 0.95
C TYR A 228 15.74 -14.14 1.76
N ARG A 229 16.04 -12.86 1.53
CA ARG A 229 16.80 -12.05 2.48
C ARG A 229 15.83 -11.47 3.50
N VAL A 230 16.11 -11.58 4.79
CA VAL A 230 15.18 -11.21 5.88
C VAL A 230 15.92 -10.54 7.03
N TYR A 231 15.33 -9.51 7.62
CA TYR A 231 15.67 -9.06 8.98
C TYR A 231 14.40 -8.90 9.82
N SER A 232 14.52 -8.95 11.15
CA SER A 232 13.38 -8.81 12.06
C SER A 232 13.64 -7.82 13.17
N ALA A 233 12.60 -7.12 13.61
CA ALA A 233 12.65 -6.09 14.64
C ALA A 233 11.36 -6.08 15.49
N TYR A 234 11.46 -5.51 16.69
CA TYR A 234 10.29 -5.19 17.51
C TYR A 234 9.82 -3.77 17.23
N ASP A 235 8.50 -3.55 17.27
CA ASP A 235 7.94 -2.20 17.28
C ASP A 235 7.91 -1.60 18.70
N VAL A 236 7.34 -0.40 18.82
CA VAL A 236 7.29 0.40 20.06
C VAL A 236 6.58 -0.29 21.23
N GLU A 237 5.79 -1.32 20.99
CA GLU A 237 5.12 -2.07 22.07
C GLU A 237 5.55 -3.54 22.15
N GLY A 238 6.17 -4.10 21.11
CA GLY A 238 6.76 -5.44 21.13
C GLY A 238 6.14 -6.43 20.15
N HIS A 239 5.38 -5.99 19.14
CA HIS A 239 5.04 -6.89 18.03
C HIS A 239 6.30 -7.21 17.22
N LEU A 240 6.34 -8.42 16.66
CA LEU A 240 7.47 -8.85 15.84
C LEU A 240 7.20 -8.50 14.37
N TRP A 241 8.13 -7.79 13.75
CA TRP A 241 8.08 -7.45 12.33
C TRP A 241 9.24 -8.09 11.60
N SER A 242 8.96 -8.70 10.45
CA SER A 242 9.96 -9.26 9.54
C SER A 242 9.86 -8.56 8.19
N PHE A 243 10.96 -8.00 7.72
CA PHE A 243 11.05 -7.36 6.41
C PHE A 243 11.89 -8.24 5.50
N MET A 244 11.37 -8.53 4.31
CA MET A 244 11.98 -9.53 3.45
C MET A 244 11.90 -9.19 1.96
N ARG A 245 12.79 -9.80 1.19
CA ARG A 245 12.85 -9.72 -0.27
C ARG A 245 13.27 -11.09 -0.82
N SER A 246 12.68 -11.48 -1.95
CA SER A 246 13.13 -12.69 -2.67
C SER A 246 14.55 -12.47 -3.23
N LEU A 247 15.39 -13.51 -3.19
CA LEU A 247 16.76 -13.50 -3.73
C LEU A 247 16.84 -13.71 -5.25
N ASP A 248 15.67 -13.85 -5.90
CA ASP A 248 15.52 -14.08 -7.34
C ASP A 248 16.07 -12.93 -8.22
#